data_AF-A0A644VL30-F1
#
_entry.id   AF-A0A644VL30-F1
#
_cell.length_a   1.000
_cell.length_b   1.000
_cell.length_c   1.000
_cell.angle_alpha   90.00
_cell.angle_beta   90.00
_cell.angle_gamma   90.00
#
_symmetry.space_group_name_H-M   'P 1'
#
loop_
_entity.id
_entity.type
_entity.pdbx_description
1 polymer ?
#
loop_
_entity_poly.entity_id
_entity_poly.type
_entity_poly.pdbx_seq_one_letter_code
_entity_poly.pdbx_strand_id
1 'polypeptide(L)'
;MKKKLAKTKCTAKLRKSEYHNEWYLILESYPVFKAGSDKAQRIIEALNRSVTTPIWDKTRTTRASTDGAKTFKPKRDSNGIIQCKSNIDQEACIYADGVRSLRQREYDNADLYTEKEAEQVEHNQRQQIDFIDYFQKVSKERHRNSSQSIIVNWVRVGELLKSFNNNQPLLFSQINLGKAEEFRRFVLTAPCGGNKKGTISHNTAATYYSIFKAGLKQAFIDGYITVDLSAKIKGIQEQESRREHLTVEELNILSETPCERPILKRASLFSALTGVRHCDIQKLKWKEIQVDGEQIRLNFTQQKTKGVEYMPISKQAYQLCGEPRNPEQLVFEDLPDPSWISSPLKRWIKSAGITRNITFHCFRHTYATLQLAGGTDIYTVSKMLGHTNVKTTQVYAKVVDEKKQKTTGTIKLKINPEK
;
A
#
# COMPACT_ATOMS: atom_id res chain seq x y z
N MET A 1 24.36 12.32 -53.35
CA MET A 1 24.04 12.39 -51.90
C MET A 1 24.22 11.00 -51.27
N LYS A 2 25.11 10.82 -50.29
CA LYS A 2 25.26 9.52 -49.59
C LYS A 2 23.99 9.28 -48.76
N LYS A 3 23.29 8.16 -48.98
CA LYS A 3 22.18 7.71 -48.12
C LYS A 3 22.65 7.74 -46.66
N LYS A 4 21.93 8.46 -45.80
CA LYS A 4 22.17 8.47 -44.35
C LYS A 4 21.81 7.06 -43.84
N LEU A 5 22.83 6.27 -43.49
CA LEU A 5 22.61 4.93 -42.92
C LEU A 5 22.07 5.12 -41.50
N ALA A 6 20.88 4.60 -41.21
CA ALA A 6 20.24 4.75 -39.89
C ALA A 6 20.79 3.77 -38.84
N LYS A 7 21.34 2.63 -39.26
CA LYS A 7 21.90 1.59 -38.39
C LYS A 7 23.37 1.33 -38.69
N THR A 8 24.16 1.00 -37.67
CA THR A 8 25.57 0.61 -37.81
C THR A 8 25.66 -0.62 -38.70
N LYS A 9 26.51 -0.56 -39.72
CA LYS A 9 26.84 -1.72 -40.56
C LYS A 9 28.29 -2.12 -40.35
N CYS A 10 28.51 -3.36 -39.94
CA CYS A 10 29.83 -3.98 -39.86
C CYS A 10 30.16 -4.73 -41.16
N THR A 11 31.34 -4.49 -41.72
CA THR A 11 31.80 -5.12 -42.97
C THR A 11 33.25 -5.57 -42.87
N ALA A 12 33.53 -6.83 -43.20
CA ALA A 12 34.91 -7.31 -43.38
C ALA A 12 35.49 -6.73 -44.67
N LYS A 13 36.74 -6.24 -44.64
CA LYS A 13 37.45 -5.66 -45.78
C LYS A 13 38.91 -6.08 -45.80
N LEU A 14 39.53 -5.89 -46.96
CA LEU A 14 40.96 -6.06 -47.18
C LEU A 14 41.65 -4.71 -47.19
N ARG A 15 42.72 -4.56 -46.42
CA ARG A 15 43.64 -3.42 -46.46
C ARG A 15 44.99 -3.90 -46.95
N LYS A 16 45.45 -3.36 -48.09
CA LYS A 16 46.75 -3.73 -48.67
C LYS A 16 47.88 -3.35 -47.71
N SER A 17 48.84 -4.25 -47.50
CA SER A 17 50.07 -3.96 -46.76
C SER A 17 51.01 -3.08 -47.60
N GLU A 18 51.71 -2.17 -46.94
CA GLU A 18 52.71 -1.30 -47.58
C GLU A 18 54.05 -2.00 -47.78
N TYR A 19 54.34 -3.02 -46.95
CA TYR A 19 55.65 -3.68 -46.89
C TYR A 19 55.65 -5.07 -47.51
N HIS A 20 54.49 -5.73 -47.54
CA HIS A 20 54.36 -7.12 -48.00
C HIS A 20 53.26 -7.23 -49.06
N ASN A 21 53.39 -8.20 -49.96
CA ASN A 21 52.36 -8.48 -50.96
C ASN A 21 51.20 -9.29 -50.37
N GLU A 22 50.55 -8.71 -49.36
CA GLU A 22 49.45 -9.30 -48.61
C GLU A 22 48.38 -8.24 -48.29
N TRP A 23 47.23 -8.72 -47.85
CA TRP A 23 46.11 -7.87 -47.43
C TRP A 23 45.66 -8.22 -46.02
N TYR A 24 45.68 -7.25 -45.12
CA TYR A 24 45.16 -7.40 -43.77
C TYR A 24 43.63 -7.45 -43.80
N LEU A 25 43.07 -8.41 -43.07
CA LEU A 25 41.64 -8.50 -42.79
C LEU A 25 41.29 -7.50 -41.68
N ILE A 26 40.38 -6.59 -42.00
CA ILE A 26 39.86 -5.58 -41.08
C ILE A 26 38.33 -5.62 -41.05
N LEU A 27 37.73 -5.27 -39.92
CA LEU A 27 36.32 -4.95 -39.84
C LEU A 27 36.16 -3.44 -39.87
N GLU A 28 35.24 -2.96 -40.69
CA GLU A 28 34.83 -1.56 -40.72
C GLU A 28 33.37 -1.46 -40.31
N SER A 29 33.13 -0.70 -39.23
CA SER A 29 31.81 -0.40 -38.69
C SER A 29 31.46 1.06 -38.92
N TYR A 30 30.33 1.33 -39.60
CA TYR A 30 29.85 2.68 -39.87
C TYR A 30 28.34 2.72 -40.15
N PRO A 31 27.61 3.77 -39.71
CA PRO A 31 28.04 4.81 -38.77
C PRO A 31 28.02 4.30 -37.31
N VAL A 32 29.02 4.66 -36.50
CA VAL A 32 29.03 4.41 -35.05
C VAL A 32 28.92 5.74 -34.31
N PHE A 33 28.02 5.82 -33.32
CA PHE A 33 27.83 7.00 -32.49
C PHE A 33 28.40 6.74 -31.09
N LYS A 34 29.13 7.70 -30.52
CA LYS A 34 29.60 7.63 -29.14
C LYS A 34 28.56 8.26 -28.21
N ALA A 35 28.44 7.77 -26.98
CA ALA A 35 27.59 8.35 -25.96
C ALA A 35 27.87 9.87 -25.83
N GLY A 36 26.84 10.70 -26.04
CA GLY A 36 26.94 12.16 -26.00
C GLY A 36 27.43 12.86 -27.27
N SER A 37 27.58 12.15 -28.42
CA SER A 37 27.98 12.78 -29.69
C SER A 37 27.15 12.32 -30.89
N ASP A 38 26.53 13.27 -31.58
CA ASP A 38 25.77 13.03 -32.82
C ASP A 38 26.67 12.86 -34.07
N LYS A 39 27.99 12.92 -33.90
CA LYS A 39 28.93 12.80 -35.00
C LYS A 39 29.21 11.33 -35.30
N ALA A 40 28.72 10.85 -36.44
CA ALA A 40 29.00 9.51 -36.93
C ALA A 40 30.51 9.28 -37.13
N GLN A 41 31.05 8.27 -36.46
CA GLN A 41 32.44 7.83 -36.56
C GLN A 41 32.54 6.50 -37.32
N ARG A 42 33.72 6.27 -37.91
CA ARG A 42 34.08 4.99 -38.54
C ARG A 42 35.07 4.30 -37.62
N ILE A 43 34.74 3.09 -37.20
CA ILE A 43 35.63 2.25 -36.39
C ILE A 43 36.24 1.19 -37.30
N ILE A 44 37.56 1.02 -37.22
CA ILE A 44 38.31 0.01 -37.95
C ILE A 44 38.98 -0.90 -36.91
N GLU A 45 38.65 -2.19 -36.94
CA GLU A 45 39.22 -3.23 -36.07
C GLU A 45 40.09 -4.14 -36.93
N ALA A 46 41.36 -4.31 -36.56
CA ALA A 46 42.26 -5.24 -37.23
C ALA A 46 42.06 -6.65 -36.67
N LEU A 47 41.92 -7.65 -37.54
CA LEU A 47 41.71 -9.04 -37.11
C LEU A 47 43.01 -9.84 -36.93
N ASN A 48 44.16 -9.17 -37.04
CA ASN A 48 45.50 -9.78 -36.96
C ASN A 48 45.67 -11.02 -37.86
N ARG A 49 45.03 -10.99 -39.03
CA ARG A 49 45.16 -12.00 -40.09
C ARG A 49 45.36 -11.29 -41.42
N SER A 50 46.19 -11.85 -42.27
CA SER A 50 46.38 -11.42 -43.65
C SER A 50 46.02 -12.54 -44.62
N VAL A 51 45.79 -12.16 -45.88
CA VAL A 51 45.59 -13.09 -47.00
C VAL A 51 46.50 -12.67 -48.15
N THR A 52 46.92 -13.62 -48.98
CA THR A 52 47.82 -13.36 -50.13
C THR A 52 47.18 -13.67 -51.48
N THR A 53 46.08 -14.41 -51.51
CA THR A 53 45.43 -14.88 -52.73
C THR A 53 43.96 -14.42 -52.92
N PRO A 54 43.59 -13.16 -52.61
CA PRO A 54 42.21 -12.71 -52.79
C PRO A 54 41.79 -12.73 -54.28
N ILE A 55 40.56 -13.17 -54.53
CA ILE A 55 39.95 -13.12 -55.85
C ILE A 55 39.29 -11.74 -56.02
N TRP A 56 39.63 -11.04 -57.11
CA TRP A 56 39.11 -9.70 -57.38
C TRP A 56 37.95 -9.74 -58.38
N ASP A 57 36.91 -8.96 -58.11
CA ASP A 57 35.76 -8.79 -58.98
C ASP A 57 36.02 -7.70 -60.02
N LYS A 58 36.33 -8.12 -61.25
CA LYS A 58 36.68 -7.22 -62.36
C LYS A 58 35.53 -6.31 -62.81
N THR A 59 34.29 -6.61 -62.44
CA THR A 59 33.14 -5.74 -62.76
C THR A 59 32.95 -4.62 -61.73
N ARG A 60 33.63 -4.69 -60.58
CA ARG A 60 33.46 -3.75 -59.46
C ARG A 60 34.75 -3.02 -59.15
N THR A 61 34.92 -1.85 -59.72
CA THR A 61 36.06 -0.96 -59.43
C THR A 61 35.90 -0.23 -58.09
N THR A 62 37.03 0.04 -57.43
CA THR A 62 37.14 1.02 -56.34
C THR A 62 37.44 2.42 -56.90
N ARG A 63 37.40 3.46 -56.06
CA ARG A 63 37.70 4.83 -56.50
C ARG A 63 39.10 4.86 -57.13
N ALA A 64 39.21 5.53 -58.27
CA ALA A 64 40.48 5.66 -58.99
C ALA A 64 41.54 6.26 -58.07
N SER A 65 42.73 5.64 -58.06
CA SER A 65 43.92 6.26 -57.47
C SER A 65 44.27 7.53 -58.27
N THR A 66 44.96 8.48 -57.65
CA THR A 66 45.48 9.69 -58.31
C THR A 66 46.34 9.37 -59.56
N ASP A 67 46.89 8.16 -59.63
CA ASP A 67 47.72 7.67 -60.74
C ASP A 67 46.95 6.90 -61.84
N GLY A 68 45.61 6.94 -61.86
CA GLY A 68 44.80 6.29 -62.91
C GLY A 68 44.73 4.75 -62.84
N ALA A 69 45.42 4.11 -61.90
CA ALA A 69 45.36 2.67 -61.68
C ALA A 69 43.97 2.21 -61.21
N LYS A 70 43.33 1.31 -61.97
CA LYS A 70 42.04 0.70 -61.62
C LYS A 70 42.26 -0.37 -60.55
N THR A 71 41.77 -0.12 -59.34
CA THR A 71 41.68 -1.11 -58.27
C THR A 71 40.29 -1.75 -58.26
N PHE A 72 40.20 -3.01 -57.84
CA PHE A 72 38.95 -3.79 -57.85
C PHE A 72 38.54 -4.16 -56.43
N LYS A 73 37.25 -4.47 -56.22
CA LYS A 73 36.75 -5.01 -54.95
C LYS A 73 36.99 -6.52 -54.87
N PRO A 74 37.17 -7.09 -53.67
CA PRO A 74 37.25 -8.53 -53.54
C PRO A 74 35.91 -9.16 -53.92
N LYS A 75 35.98 -10.28 -54.66
CA LYS A 75 34.84 -11.12 -54.99
C LYS A 75 34.32 -11.78 -53.71
N ARG A 76 33.01 -11.93 -53.62
CA ARG A 76 32.32 -12.56 -52.48
C ARG A 76 31.41 -13.68 -52.95
N ASP A 77 31.22 -14.67 -52.09
CA ASP A 77 30.26 -15.74 -52.30
C ASP A 77 28.81 -15.27 -52.02
N SER A 78 27.85 -16.21 -52.09
CA SER A 78 26.42 -15.97 -51.83
C SER A 78 26.14 -15.55 -50.38
N ASN A 79 27.01 -15.93 -49.44
CA ASN A 79 26.92 -15.54 -48.03
C ASN A 79 27.63 -14.21 -47.76
N GLY A 80 28.27 -13.62 -48.76
CA GLY A 80 29.00 -12.37 -48.64
C GLY A 80 30.42 -12.51 -48.08
N ILE A 81 30.96 -13.72 -47.96
CA ILE A 81 32.33 -13.98 -47.49
C ILE A 81 33.31 -13.67 -48.64
N ILE A 82 34.46 -13.07 -48.32
CA ILE A 82 35.52 -12.80 -49.30
C ILE A 82 36.08 -14.12 -49.83
N GLN A 83 36.24 -14.23 -51.15
CA GLN A 83 36.77 -15.42 -51.80
C GLN A 83 38.29 -15.29 -52.03
N CYS A 84 39.04 -16.32 -51.65
CA CYS A 84 40.46 -16.48 -51.89
C CYS A 84 40.74 -17.77 -52.67
N LYS A 85 41.90 -17.86 -53.33
CA LYS A 85 42.30 -19.08 -54.06
C LYS A 85 42.87 -20.15 -53.13
N SER A 86 43.62 -19.75 -52.11
CA SER A 86 44.19 -20.64 -51.09
C SER A 86 43.16 -21.01 -50.03
N ASN A 87 43.15 -22.28 -49.61
CA ASN A 87 42.28 -22.75 -48.52
C ASN A 87 42.58 -22.02 -47.20
N ILE A 88 43.86 -21.78 -46.90
CA ILE A 88 44.28 -21.07 -45.67
C ILE A 88 43.73 -19.63 -45.66
N ASP A 89 43.82 -18.94 -46.80
CA ASP A 89 43.30 -17.59 -46.95
C ASP A 89 41.77 -17.57 -46.90
N GLN A 90 41.11 -18.62 -47.39
CA GLN A 90 39.67 -18.77 -47.33
C GLN A 90 39.18 -18.98 -45.89
N GLU A 91 39.86 -19.81 -45.10
CA GLU A 91 39.59 -19.98 -43.66
C GLU A 91 39.75 -18.66 -42.89
N ALA A 92 40.78 -17.87 -43.22
CA ALA A 92 40.95 -16.53 -42.63
C ALA A 92 39.78 -15.59 -42.97
N CYS A 93 39.24 -15.66 -44.19
CA CYS A 93 38.06 -14.88 -44.60
C CYS A 93 36.76 -15.36 -43.93
N ILE A 94 36.59 -16.68 -43.72
CA ILE A 94 35.47 -17.25 -42.98
C ILE A 94 35.51 -16.78 -41.51
N TYR A 95 36.68 -16.84 -40.89
CA TYR A 95 36.89 -16.29 -39.54
C TYR A 95 36.48 -14.81 -39.48
N ALA A 96 36.94 -14.00 -40.44
CA ALA A 96 36.59 -12.59 -40.50
C ALA A 96 35.09 -12.33 -40.61
N ASP A 97 34.34 -13.16 -41.35
CA ASP A 97 32.88 -13.04 -41.41
C ASP A 97 32.18 -13.47 -40.11
N GLY A 98 32.74 -14.47 -39.40
CA GLY A 98 32.29 -14.85 -38.07
C GLY A 98 32.40 -13.70 -37.07
N VAL A 99 33.56 -13.03 -37.02
CA VAL A 99 33.75 -11.85 -36.15
C VAL A 99 32.87 -10.68 -36.59
N ARG A 100 32.72 -10.44 -37.91
CA ARG A 100 31.77 -9.44 -38.44
C ARG A 100 30.34 -9.71 -37.97
N SER A 101 29.89 -10.95 -38.04
CA SER A 101 28.54 -11.35 -37.59
C SER A 101 28.34 -11.08 -36.11
N LEU A 102 29.35 -11.40 -35.29
CA LEU A 102 29.33 -11.12 -33.86
C LEU A 102 29.24 -9.61 -33.58
N ARG A 103 30.11 -8.81 -34.21
CA ARG A 103 30.11 -7.34 -34.07
C ARG A 103 28.81 -6.71 -34.56
N GLN A 104 28.23 -7.20 -35.65
CA GLN A 104 26.93 -6.72 -36.13
C GLN A 104 25.84 -6.97 -35.07
N ARG A 105 25.82 -8.15 -34.46
CA ARG A 105 24.89 -8.49 -33.38
C ARG A 105 25.08 -7.62 -32.14
N GLU A 106 26.31 -7.30 -31.77
CA GLU A 106 26.61 -6.36 -30.68
C GLU A 106 26.01 -4.98 -30.95
N TYR A 107 26.22 -4.42 -32.14
CA TYR A 107 25.63 -3.13 -32.51
C TYR A 107 24.10 -3.19 -32.61
N ASP A 108 23.54 -4.27 -33.13
CA ASP A 108 22.09 -4.43 -33.25
C ASP A 108 21.40 -4.55 -31.88
N ASN A 109 22.10 -5.07 -30.87
CA ASN A 109 21.59 -5.25 -29.50
C ASN A 109 22.02 -4.15 -28.52
N ALA A 110 22.88 -3.20 -28.91
CA ALA A 110 23.47 -2.21 -28.01
C ALA A 110 22.42 -1.39 -27.23
N ASP A 111 21.31 -1.03 -27.88
CA ASP A 111 20.21 -0.29 -27.27
C ASP A 111 19.53 -1.06 -26.11
N LEU A 112 19.48 -2.40 -26.19
CA LEU A 112 18.91 -3.24 -25.13
C LEU A 112 19.85 -3.39 -23.93
N TYR A 113 21.15 -3.29 -24.14
CA TYR A 113 22.14 -3.38 -23.06
C TYR A 113 22.19 -2.08 -22.25
N THR A 114 22.13 -0.93 -22.90
CA THR A 114 22.14 0.39 -22.23
C THR A 114 20.89 0.59 -21.36
N GLU A 115 19.72 0.15 -21.80
CA GLU A 115 18.49 0.19 -21.00
C GLU A 115 18.62 -0.67 -19.73
N LYS A 116 19.11 -1.92 -19.85
CA LYS A 116 19.31 -2.80 -18.69
C LYS A 116 20.36 -2.28 -17.72
N GLU A 117 21.43 -1.68 -18.21
CA GLU A 117 22.45 -1.06 -17.36
C GLU A 117 21.88 0.14 -16.61
N ALA A 118 21.08 0.98 -17.26
CA ALA A 118 20.40 2.10 -16.62
C ALA A 118 19.41 1.64 -15.54
N GLU A 119 18.59 0.62 -15.82
CA GLU A 119 17.68 0.00 -14.85
C GLU A 119 18.44 -0.59 -13.65
N GLN A 120 19.58 -1.24 -13.89
CA GLN A 120 20.41 -1.81 -12.83
C GLN A 120 21.03 -0.72 -11.93
N VAL A 121 21.48 0.39 -12.52
CA VAL A 121 22.00 1.55 -11.77
C VAL A 121 20.91 2.19 -10.94
N GLU A 122 19.72 2.42 -11.51
CA GLU A 122 18.59 3.00 -10.79
C GLU A 122 18.13 2.08 -9.65
N HIS A 123 18.03 0.77 -9.89
CA HIS A 123 17.72 -0.20 -8.86
C HIS A 123 18.75 -0.16 -7.72
N ASN A 124 20.05 -0.16 -8.05
CA ASN A 124 21.11 -0.11 -7.04
C ASN A 124 21.07 1.19 -6.22
N GLN A 125 20.74 2.33 -6.84
CA GLN A 125 20.53 3.58 -6.11
C GLN A 125 19.36 3.48 -5.14
N ARG A 126 18.23 2.92 -5.57
CA ARG A 126 17.05 2.73 -4.72
C ARG A 126 17.32 1.83 -3.51
N GLN A 127 18.17 0.81 -3.67
CA GLN A 127 18.56 -0.09 -2.57
C GLN A 127 19.35 0.61 -1.45
N GLN A 128 19.98 1.77 -1.73
CA GLN A 128 20.74 2.56 -0.76
C GLN A 128 19.93 3.68 -0.09
N ILE A 129 18.65 3.81 -0.44
CA ILE A 129 17.78 4.80 0.19
C ILE A 129 17.31 4.26 1.56
N ASP A 130 17.18 5.17 2.53
CA ASP A 130 16.60 4.85 3.84
C ASP A 130 15.08 4.63 3.73
N PHE A 131 14.65 3.42 4.06
CA PHE A 131 13.25 3.03 4.12
C PHE A 131 12.48 3.85 5.16
N ILE A 132 13.09 4.25 6.27
CA ILE A 132 12.42 5.01 7.33
C ILE A 132 12.03 6.39 6.82
N ASP A 133 12.96 7.09 6.17
CA ASP A 133 12.72 8.41 5.59
C ASP A 133 11.68 8.34 4.46
N TYR A 134 11.80 7.33 3.58
CA TYR A 134 10.79 7.04 2.58
C TYR A 134 9.41 6.83 3.21
N PHE A 135 9.31 5.99 4.25
CA PHE A 135 8.05 5.70 4.94
C PHE A 135 7.43 6.96 5.56
N GLN A 136 8.25 7.83 6.14
CA GLN A 136 7.80 9.11 6.69
C GLN A 136 7.30 10.07 5.61
N LYS A 137 7.95 10.10 4.44
CA LYS A 137 7.49 10.88 3.28
C LYS A 137 6.14 10.38 2.78
N VAL A 138 6.00 9.07 2.56
CA VAL A 138 4.74 8.43 2.13
C VAL A 138 3.62 8.72 3.13
N SER A 139 3.89 8.64 4.43
CA SER A 139 2.92 8.98 5.48
C SER A 139 2.37 10.40 5.31
N LYS A 140 3.24 11.39 5.09
CA LYS A 140 2.86 12.81 4.93
C LYS A 140 2.06 13.04 3.64
N GLU A 141 2.45 12.41 2.54
CA GLU A 141 1.80 12.58 1.23
C GLU A 141 0.43 11.88 1.19
N ARG A 142 0.37 10.61 1.62
CA ARG A 142 -0.85 9.79 1.60
C ARG A 142 -1.94 10.30 2.54
N HIS A 143 -1.54 10.83 3.69
CA HIS A 143 -2.46 11.15 4.78
C HIS A 143 -2.67 12.66 5.01
N ARG A 144 -2.29 13.52 4.05
CA ARG A 144 -2.48 14.98 4.14
C ARG A 144 -3.92 15.39 4.52
N ASN A 145 -4.91 14.70 3.98
CA ASN A 145 -6.34 14.97 4.23
C ASN A 145 -7.02 13.88 5.09
N SER A 146 -6.24 12.98 5.70
CA SER A 146 -6.77 11.94 6.58
C SER A 146 -7.02 12.47 7.99
N SER A 147 -7.76 11.70 8.80
CA SER A 147 -7.99 12.07 10.20
C SER A 147 -6.70 12.07 11.02
N GLN A 148 -6.65 12.91 12.06
CA GLN A 148 -5.49 13.00 12.96
C GLN A 148 -5.10 11.65 13.56
N SER A 149 -6.07 10.79 13.89
CA SER A 149 -5.79 9.45 14.40
C SER A 149 -5.01 8.57 13.41
N ILE A 150 -5.29 8.67 12.11
CA ILE A 150 -4.57 7.92 11.07
C ILE A 150 -3.13 8.45 10.99
N ILE A 151 -2.96 9.77 10.93
CA ILE A 151 -1.65 10.43 10.87
C ILE A 151 -0.79 10.02 12.07
N VAL A 152 -1.33 10.12 13.29
CA VAL A 152 -0.63 9.74 14.53
C VAL A 152 -0.19 8.27 14.51
N ASN A 153 -1.03 7.36 14.03
CA ASN A 153 -0.66 5.94 13.95
C ASN A 153 0.50 5.69 12.96
N TRP A 154 0.49 6.34 11.80
CA TRP A 154 1.59 6.22 10.83
C TRP A 154 2.89 6.84 11.34
N VAL A 155 2.81 8.03 11.95
CA VAL A 155 3.97 8.66 12.60
C VAL A 155 4.54 7.73 13.67
N ARG A 156 3.68 7.13 14.49
CA ARG A 156 4.11 6.19 15.53
C ARG A 156 4.81 4.96 14.96
N VAL A 157 4.34 4.42 13.84
CA VAL A 157 5.03 3.31 13.17
C VAL A 157 6.41 3.74 12.67
N GLY A 158 6.55 4.95 12.13
CA GLY A 158 7.84 5.52 11.76
C GLY A 158 8.80 5.66 12.96
N GLU A 159 8.32 6.11 14.12
CA GLU A 159 9.11 6.15 15.36
C GLU A 159 9.53 4.76 15.83
N LEU A 160 8.63 3.78 15.74
CA LEU A 160 8.93 2.39 16.09
C LEU A 160 9.96 1.78 15.14
N LEU A 161 9.93 2.11 13.85
CA LEU A 161 10.97 1.71 12.89
C LEU A 161 12.33 2.31 13.24
N LYS A 162 12.38 3.58 13.65
CA LYS A 162 13.62 4.21 14.16
C LYS A 162 14.14 3.47 15.39
N SER A 163 13.28 3.24 16.38
CA SER A 163 13.66 2.53 17.59
C SER A 163 14.09 1.09 17.33
N PHE A 164 13.44 0.39 16.39
CA PHE A 164 13.80 -0.97 15.98
C PHE A 164 15.22 -1.04 15.41
N ASN A 165 15.63 -0.01 14.67
CA ASN A 165 16.94 0.06 14.05
C ASN A 165 17.93 0.95 14.83
N ASN A 166 17.78 1.08 16.14
CA ASN A 166 18.69 1.87 17.02
C ASN A 166 18.92 3.31 16.54
N ASN A 167 17.87 3.94 15.99
CA ASN A 167 17.89 5.27 15.37
C ASN A 167 18.88 5.41 14.19
N GLN A 168 19.29 4.29 13.59
CA GLN A 168 20.09 4.27 12.36
C GLN A 168 19.19 4.15 11.12
N PRO A 169 19.67 4.61 9.95
CA PRO A 169 18.98 4.40 8.67
C PRO A 169 18.76 2.91 8.39
N LEU A 170 17.58 2.56 7.89
CA LEU A 170 17.25 1.18 7.48
C LEU A 170 17.21 1.14 5.96
N LEU A 171 18.29 0.69 5.34
CA LEU A 171 18.41 0.69 3.87
C LEU A 171 17.42 -0.29 3.23
N PHE A 172 16.92 0.04 2.03
CA PHE A 172 16.08 -0.88 1.26
C PHE A 172 16.75 -2.24 0.99
N SER A 173 18.08 -2.27 0.83
CA SER A 173 18.88 -3.50 0.71
C SER A 173 18.74 -4.46 1.90
N GLN A 174 18.39 -3.94 3.08
CA GLN A 174 18.20 -4.72 4.30
C GLN A 174 16.75 -5.19 4.48
N ILE A 175 15.81 -4.67 3.68
CA ILE A 175 14.39 -5.00 3.76
C ILE A 175 14.12 -6.33 3.06
N ASN A 176 13.96 -7.39 3.85
CA ASN A 176 13.62 -8.73 3.38
C ASN A 176 12.58 -9.40 4.31
N LEU A 177 12.18 -10.63 4.01
CA LEU A 177 11.22 -11.39 4.81
C LEU A 177 11.68 -11.57 6.27
N GLY A 178 12.98 -11.81 6.50
CA GLY A 178 13.55 -11.94 7.83
C GLY A 178 13.43 -10.65 8.63
N LYS A 179 13.81 -9.52 8.03
CA LYS A 179 13.71 -8.19 8.65
C LYS A 179 12.27 -7.80 8.97
N ALA A 180 11.32 -8.16 8.10
CA ALA A 180 9.90 -7.94 8.34
C ALA A 180 9.35 -8.77 9.51
N GLU A 181 9.85 -10.00 9.72
CA GLU A 181 9.46 -10.86 10.85
C GLU A 181 10.18 -10.47 12.16
N GLU A 182 11.41 -9.95 12.09
CA GLU A 182 12.08 -9.30 13.22
C GLU A 182 11.27 -8.08 13.69
N PHE A 183 10.88 -7.21 12.76
CA PHE A 183 10.05 -6.05 13.09
C PHE A 183 8.69 -6.47 13.68
N ARG A 184 8.08 -7.54 13.15
CA ARG A 184 6.84 -8.10 13.71
C ARG A 184 6.99 -8.50 15.18
N ARG A 185 8.07 -9.21 15.52
CA ARG A 185 8.39 -9.62 16.89
C ARG A 185 8.64 -8.41 17.79
N PHE A 186 9.38 -7.42 17.29
CA PHE A 186 9.61 -6.16 18.02
C PHE A 186 8.32 -5.41 18.32
N VAL A 187 7.40 -5.28 17.35
CA VAL A 187 6.14 -4.55 17.54
C VAL A 187 5.26 -5.18 18.62
N LEU A 188 5.29 -6.51 18.79
CA LEU A 188 4.54 -7.19 19.86
C LEU A 188 5.01 -6.82 21.27
N THR A 189 6.28 -6.42 21.43
CA THR A 189 6.88 -6.02 22.72
C THR A 189 7.22 -4.53 22.77
N ALA A 190 6.76 -3.75 21.79
CA ALA A 190 7.14 -2.35 21.65
C ALA A 190 6.59 -1.50 22.81
N PRO A 191 7.33 -0.47 23.24
CA PRO A 191 6.89 0.43 24.29
C PRO A 191 5.72 1.30 23.82
N CYS A 192 4.87 1.69 24.77
CA CYS A 192 3.83 2.69 24.56
C CYS A 192 4.41 4.04 24.13
N GLY A 193 3.62 4.82 23.38
CA GLY A 193 3.99 6.18 22.96
C GLY A 193 3.59 7.25 23.98
N GLY A 194 4.25 8.40 23.90
CA GLY A 194 4.02 9.53 24.80
C GLY A 194 4.37 9.21 26.26
N ASN A 195 3.57 9.70 27.20
CA ASN A 195 3.81 9.55 28.64
C ASN A 195 3.35 8.19 29.21
N LYS A 196 2.93 7.25 28.36
CA LYS A 196 2.41 5.96 28.81
C LYS A 196 3.54 4.98 29.07
N LYS A 197 3.54 4.38 30.25
CA LYS A 197 4.48 3.31 30.63
C LYS A 197 3.98 1.95 30.16
N GLY A 198 4.90 1.02 29.91
CA GLY A 198 4.60 -0.37 29.54
C GLY A 198 4.59 -0.63 28.03
N THR A 199 4.18 -1.83 27.66
CA THR A 199 4.12 -2.32 26.27
C THR A 199 2.77 -2.06 25.63
N ILE A 200 2.76 -1.91 24.30
CA ILE A 200 1.50 -1.73 23.55
C ILE A 200 0.63 -2.98 23.62
N SER A 201 -0.70 -2.81 23.51
CA SER A 201 -1.61 -3.96 23.48
C SER A 201 -1.47 -4.75 22.18
N HIS A 202 -1.85 -6.03 22.20
CA HIS A 202 -1.80 -6.93 21.05
C HIS A 202 -2.51 -6.37 19.80
N ASN A 203 -3.71 -5.81 19.95
CA ASN A 203 -4.44 -5.24 18.81
C ASN A 203 -3.81 -3.93 18.31
N THR A 204 -3.13 -3.19 19.18
CA THR A 204 -2.34 -2.01 18.77
C THR A 204 -1.15 -2.46 17.95
N ALA A 205 -0.44 -3.51 18.38
CA ALA A 205 0.62 -4.14 17.60
C ALA A 205 0.12 -4.63 16.23
N ALA A 206 -1.06 -5.25 16.18
CA ALA A 206 -1.66 -5.69 14.92
C ALA A 206 -1.99 -4.53 13.96
N THR A 207 -2.50 -3.42 14.50
CA THR A 207 -2.74 -2.19 13.73
C THR A 207 -1.43 -1.62 13.18
N TYR A 208 -0.41 -1.48 14.02
CA TYR A 208 0.89 -0.93 13.62
C TYR A 208 1.61 -1.80 12.60
N TYR A 209 1.55 -3.12 12.76
CA TYR A 209 2.12 -4.03 11.78
C TYR A 209 1.39 -3.98 10.44
N SER A 210 0.06 -3.82 10.45
CA SER A 210 -0.73 -3.63 9.23
C SER A 210 -0.37 -2.34 8.49
N ILE A 211 -0.08 -1.26 9.23
CA ILE A 211 0.42 0.00 8.67
C ILE A 211 1.82 -0.18 8.05
N PHE A 212 2.73 -0.90 8.73
CA PHE A 212 4.04 -1.24 8.17
C PHE A 212 3.90 -2.04 6.86
N LYS A 213 3.01 -3.03 6.82
CA LYS A 213 2.68 -3.77 5.58
C LYS A 213 2.20 -2.83 4.47
N ALA A 214 1.37 -1.83 4.79
CA ALA A 214 0.91 -0.85 3.81
C ALA A 214 2.07 0.02 3.26
N GLY A 215 3.06 0.35 4.10
CA GLY A 215 4.29 1.01 3.66
C GLY A 215 5.13 0.15 2.72
N LEU A 216 5.30 -1.14 3.04
CA LEU A 216 5.97 -2.10 2.16
C LEU A 216 5.25 -2.27 0.82
N LYS A 217 3.91 -2.29 0.83
CA LYS A 217 3.11 -2.36 -0.40
C LYS A 217 3.34 -1.13 -1.27
N GLN A 218 3.40 0.06 -0.67
CA GLN A 218 3.69 1.28 -1.42
C GLN A 218 5.11 1.25 -1.99
N ALA A 219 6.10 0.81 -1.22
CA ALA A 219 7.48 0.66 -1.70
C ALA A 219 7.62 -0.29 -2.90
N PHE A 220 6.81 -1.35 -2.95
CA PHE A 220 6.72 -2.24 -4.11
C PHE A 220 6.10 -1.52 -5.31
N ILE A 221 5.00 -0.78 -5.13
CA ILE A 221 4.33 -0.02 -6.20
C ILE A 221 5.26 1.05 -6.79
N ASP A 222 6.00 1.74 -5.92
CA ASP A 222 6.93 2.80 -6.30
C ASP A 222 8.25 2.23 -6.88
N GLY A 223 8.41 0.90 -6.89
CA GLY A 223 9.55 0.18 -7.49
C GLY A 223 10.84 0.23 -6.66
N TYR A 224 10.77 0.48 -5.36
CA TYR A 224 11.92 0.36 -4.45
C TYR A 224 12.24 -1.10 -4.11
N ILE A 225 11.22 -1.97 -4.17
CA ILE A 225 11.35 -3.40 -3.94
C ILE A 225 10.72 -4.12 -5.14
N THR A 226 11.41 -5.12 -5.68
CA THR A 226 10.95 -5.89 -6.86
C THR A 226 9.94 -6.99 -6.53
N VAL A 227 9.81 -7.34 -5.24
CA VAL A 227 8.92 -8.38 -4.74
C VAL A 227 7.96 -7.78 -3.71
N ASP A 228 6.68 -8.09 -3.84
CA ASP A 228 5.69 -7.68 -2.85
C ASP A 228 5.83 -8.47 -1.54
N LEU A 229 6.67 -7.93 -0.64
CA LEU A 229 6.87 -8.50 0.70
C LEU A 229 5.60 -8.44 1.54
N SER A 230 4.75 -7.44 1.33
CA SER A 230 3.51 -7.26 2.11
C SER A 230 2.51 -8.40 1.87
N ALA A 231 2.50 -8.97 0.66
CA ALA A 231 1.68 -10.13 0.33
C ALA A 231 2.25 -11.43 0.92
N LYS A 232 3.59 -11.54 1.06
CA LYS A 232 4.27 -12.73 1.56
C LYS A 232 4.25 -12.87 3.09
N ILE A 233 4.19 -11.76 3.83
CA ILE A 233 4.21 -11.77 5.30
C ILE A 233 2.81 -11.88 5.91
N LYS A 234 2.66 -12.72 6.93
CA LYS A 234 1.39 -12.87 7.66
C LYS A 234 1.20 -11.69 8.62
N GLY A 235 0.00 -11.10 8.61
CA GLY A 235 -0.38 -10.10 9.61
C GLY A 235 -0.47 -10.68 11.01
N ILE A 236 -0.40 -9.81 12.03
CA ILE A 236 -0.77 -10.18 13.39
C ILE A 236 -2.30 -10.21 13.43
N GLN A 237 -2.87 -11.35 13.83
CA GLN A 237 -4.33 -11.50 13.93
C GLN A 237 -4.86 -10.66 15.09
N GLU A 238 -5.95 -9.92 14.88
CA GLU A 238 -6.59 -9.20 16.00
C GLU A 238 -7.23 -10.21 16.96
N GLN A 239 -7.13 -9.93 18.26
CA GLN A 239 -7.83 -10.69 19.28
C GLN A 239 -9.14 -9.98 19.63
N GLU A 240 -10.21 -10.74 19.82
CA GLU A 240 -11.47 -10.17 20.26
C GLU A 240 -11.33 -9.59 21.67
N SER A 241 -11.65 -8.31 21.84
CA SER A 241 -11.76 -7.68 23.15
C SER A 241 -13.18 -7.88 23.71
N ARG A 242 -13.26 -8.18 25.01
CA ARG A 242 -14.55 -8.11 25.73
C ARG A 242 -15.01 -6.66 25.75
N ARG A 243 -16.20 -6.40 25.23
CA ARG A 243 -16.81 -5.06 25.24
C ARG A 243 -17.68 -4.92 26.47
N GLU A 244 -17.32 -3.97 27.32
CA GLU A 244 -18.13 -3.60 28.47
C GLU A 244 -19.43 -2.93 28.01
N HIS A 245 -20.53 -3.30 28.67
CA HIS A 245 -21.86 -2.72 28.53
C HIS A 245 -22.55 -2.71 29.90
N LEU A 246 -23.60 -1.91 30.04
CA LEU A 246 -24.40 -1.78 31.26
C LEU A 246 -25.66 -2.64 31.15
N THR A 247 -26.16 -3.13 32.29
CA THR A 247 -27.50 -3.72 32.36
C THR A 247 -28.57 -2.63 32.47
N VAL A 248 -29.85 -3.02 32.38
CA VAL A 248 -30.98 -2.09 32.56
C VAL A 248 -30.98 -1.53 33.98
N GLU A 249 -30.71 -2.37 34.98
CA GLU A 249 -30.65 -1.98 36.38
C GLU A 249 -29.54 -0.95 36.61
N GLU A 250 -28.35 -1.18 36.06
CA GLU A 250 -27.23 -0.24 36.16
C GLU A 250 -27.49 1.08 35.44
N LEU A 251 -28.18 1.04 34.28
CA LEU A 251 -28.62 2.26 33.60
C LEU A 251 -29.60 3.06 34.44
N ASN A 252 -30.54 2.39 35.11
CA ASN A 252 -31.49 3.05 36.00
C ASN A 252 -30.78 3.70 37.19
N ILE A 253 -29.87 2.97 37.85
CA ILE A 253 -29.02 3.51 38.94
C ILE A 253 -28.24 4.73 38.44
N LEU A 254 -27.62 4.66 37.26
CA LEU A 254 -26.92 5.81 36.67
C LEU A 254 -27.84 6.99 36.39
N SER A 255 -29.05 6.73 35.90
CA SER A 255 -30.04 7.76 35.61
C SER A 255 -30.48 8.52 36.86
N GLU A 256 -30.48 7.87 38.02
CA GLU A 256 -30.80 8.47 39.32
C GLU A 256 -29.57 9.10 39.97
N THR A 257 -28.39 8.57 39.72
CA THR A 257 -27.13 9.06 40.30
C THR A 257 -26.83 10.51 39.86
N PRO A 258 -26.55 11.43 40.79
CA PRO A 258 -26.13 12.80 40.47
C PRO A 258 -24.87 12.82 39.62
N CYS A 259 -24.83 13.69 38.61
CA CYS A 259 -23.66 13.88 37.74
C CYS A 259 -23.21 15.32 37.80
N GLU A 260 -21.91 15.55 38.02
CA GLU A 260 -21.30 16.89 38.02
C GLU A 260 -21.55 17.66 36.72
N ARG A 261 -21.74 16.96 35.60
CA ARG A 261 -21.99 17.54 34.28
C ARG A 261 -23.32 17.03 33.72
N PRO A 262 -24.42 17.79 33.88
CA PRO A 262 -25.75 17.39 33.39
C PRO A 262 -25.78 17.06 31.90
N ILE A 263 -25.04 17.81 31.08
CA ILE A 263 -24.94 17.58 29.63
C ILE A 263 -24.31 16.21 29.30
N LEU A 264 -23.28 15.82 30.05
CA LEU A 264 -22.60 14.53 29.88
C LEU A 264 -23.56 13.39 30.24
N LYS A 265 -24.31 13.52 31.33
CA LYS A 265 -25.34 12.56 31.74
C LYS A 265 -26.40 12.40 30.66
N ARG A 266 -26.99 13.50 30.20
CA ARG A 266 -28.01 13.51 29.14
C ARG A 266 -27.49 12.86 27.85
N ALA A 267 -26.31 13.25 27.37
CA ALA A 267 -25.70 12.70 26.16
C ALA A 267 -25.36 11.20 26.30
N SER A 268 -24.89 10.77 27.46
CA SER A 268 -24.57 9.37 27.74
C SER A 268 -25.82 8.48 27.73
N LEU A 269 -26.87 8.90 28.43
CA LEU A 269 -28.15 8.19 28.45
C LEU A 269 -28.83 8.22 27.07
N PHE A 270 -28.74 9.33 26.34
CA PHE A 270 -29.21 9.42 24.97
C PHE A 270 -28.51 8.39 24.06
N SER A 271 -27.19 8.24 24.19
CA SER A 271 -26.43 7.19 23.48
C SER A 271 -26.86 5.78 23.89
N ALA A 272 -27.22 5.55 25.15
CA ALA A 272 -27.71 4.26 25.64
C ALA A 272 -29.11 3.89 25.11
N LEU A 273 -29.95 4.89 24.83
CA LEU A 273 -31.31 4.69 24.32
C LEU A 273 -31.42 4.68 22.79
N THR A 274 -30.45 5.28 22.09
CA THR A 274 -30.50 5.45 20.62
C THR A 274 -29.34 4.76 19.89
N GLY A 275 -28.26 4.44 20.60
CA GLY A 275 -27.04 3.93 19.99
C GLY A 275 -26.23 4.98 19.23
N VAL A 276 -26.60 6.26 19.21
CA VAL A 276 -25.87 7.29 18.45
C VAL A 276 -24.46 7.52 19.02
N ARG A 277 -23.47 7.76 18.16
CA ARG A 277 -22.06 7.95 18.57
C ARG A 277 -21.86 9.33 19.17
N HIS A 278 -20.88 9.46 20.08
CA HIS A 278 -20.49 10.74 20.68
C HIS A 278 -20.32 11.88 19.66
N CYS A 279 -19.53 11.66 18.60
CA CYS A 279 -19.25 12.69 17.60
C CYS A 279 -20.49 13.13 16.80
N ASP A 280 -21.49 12.26 16.70
CA ASP A 280 -22.75 12.55 16.05
C ASP A 280 -23.68 13.30 17.02
N ILE A 281 -23.76 12.89 18.29
CA ILE A 281 -24.50 13.60 19.37
C ILE A 281 -24.00 15.03 19.55
N GLN A 282 -22.68 15.21 19.57
CA GLN A 282 -22.03 16.52 19.75
C GLN A 282 -22.39 17.53 18.65
N LYS A 283 -22.74 17.06 17.46
CA LYS A 283 -23.07 17.90 16.30
C LYS A 283 -24.56 17.90 15.95
N LEU A 284 -25.37 17.15 16.69
CA LEU A 284 -26.80 17.02 16.43
C LEU A 284 -27.48 18.37 16.61
N LYS A 285 -28.17 18.83 15.56
CA LYS A 285 -28.91 20.09 15.55
C LYS A 285 -30.40 19.87 15.75
N TRP A 286 -31.11 20.87 16.25
CA TRP A 286 -32.56 20.81 16.44
C TRP A 286 -33.32 20.52 15.14
N LYS A 287 -32.88 21.06 14.00
CA LYS A 287 -33.48 20.78 12.68
C LYS A 287 -33.39 19.31 12.24
N GLU A 288 -32.49 18.54 12.83
CA GLU A 288 -32.29 17.11 12.52
C GLU A 288 -33.22 16.21 13.34
N ILE A 289 -34.01 16.79 14.26
CA ILE A 289 -35.05 16.08 15.00
C ILE A 289 -36.41 16.42 14.36
N GLN A 290 -37.09 15.38 13.87
CA GLN A 290 -38.42 15.49 13.27
C GLN A 290 -39.44 14.88 14.22
N VAL A 291 -40.46 15.65 14.57
CA VAL A 291 -41.58 15.21 15.41
C VAL A 291 -42.84 15.23 14.57
N ASP A 292 -43.45 14.07 14.38
CA ASP A 292 -44.68 13.86 13.62
C ASP A 292 -45.69 13.09 14.47
N GLY A 293 -46.55 13.82 15.18
CA GLY A 293 -47.43 13.26 16.20
C GLY A 293 -46.65 12.57 17.32
N GLU A 294 -46.86 11.27 17.48
CA GLU A 294 -46.12 10.46 18.47
C GLU A 294 -44.78 9.91 17.94
N GLN A 295 -44.52 10.02 16.64
CA GLN A 295 -43.31 9.49 16.01
C GLN A 295 -42.20 10.54 16.03
N ILE A 296 -41.08 10.20 16.65
CA ILE A 296 -39.90 11.07 16.73
C ILE A 296 -38.77 10.39 15.97
N ARG A 297 -38.14 11.13 15.05
CA ARG A 297 -37.09 10.61 14.18
C ARG A 297 -35.89 11.55 14.17
N LEU A 298 -34.71 10.96 14.06
CA LEU A 298 -33.47 11.65 13.74
C LEU A 298 -33.21 11.52 12.24
N ASN A 299 -32.88 12.64 11.60
CA ASN A 299 -32.47 12.75 10.22
C ASN A 299 -31.17 13.56 10.13
N PHE A 300 -30.04 12.86 10.11
CA PHE A 300 -28.72 13.50 10.11
C PHE A 300 -27.73 12.69 9.27
N THR A 301 -26.65 13.36 8.84
CA THR A 301 -25.53 12.70 8.16
C THR A 301 -24.45 12.33 9.16
N GLN A 302 -24.15 11.04 9.28
CA GLN A 302 -23.12 10.56 10.20
C GLN A 302 -21.74 11.12 9.86
N GLN A 303 -20.99 11.51 10.88
CA GLN A 303 -19.66 12.10 10.68
C GLN A 303 -18.65 11.10 10.14
N LYS A 304 -18.69 9.86 10.64
CA LYS A 304 -17.66 8.84 10.36
C LYS A 304 -17.88 8.10 9.04
N THR A 305 -19.12 7.76 8.74
CA THR A 305 -19.49 6.94 7.57
C THR A 305 -20.04 7.79 6.42
N LYS A 306 -20.41 9.05 6.69
CA LYS A 306 -21.11 9.95 5.75
C LYS A 306 -22.46 9.42 5.24
N GLY A 307 -22.98 8.37 5.86
CA GLY A 307 -24.32 7.86 5.58
C GLY A 307 -25.39 8.80 6.14
N VAL A 308 -26.47 8.98 5.37
CA VAL A 308 -27.69 9.63 5.86
C VAL A 308 -28.46 8.60 6.68
N GLU A 309 -28.77 8.96 7.93
CA GLU A 309 -29.49 8.10 8.85
C GLU A 309 -30.88 8.64 9.08
N TYR A 310 -31.86 7.74 9.00
CA TYR A 310 -33.26 7.97 9.34
C TYR A 310 -33.62 7.00 10.45
N MET A 311 -33.63 7.48 11.70
CA MET A 311 -33.74 6.60 12.86
C MET A 311 -34.88 7.03 13.79
N PRO A 312 -35.86 6.17 14.07
CA PRO A 312 -36.84 6.44 15.11
C PRO A 312 -36.19 6.41 16.50
N ILE A 313 -36.58 7.34 17.37
CA ILE A 313 -36.14 7.38 18.76
C ILE A 313 -37.33 7.34 19.71
N SER A 314 -37.09 6.84 20.93
CA SER A 314 -38.14 6.78 21.95
C SER A 314 -38.48 8.17 22.50
N LYS A 315 -39.70 8.32 23.05
CA LYS A 315 -40.11 9.54 23.79
C LYS A 315 -39.13 9.86 24.93
N GLN A 316 -38.61 8.84 25.62
CA GLN A 316 -37.61 9.00 26.68
C GLN A 316 -36.28 9.55 26.14
N ALA A 317 -35.82 9.08 24.98
CA ALA A 317 -34.62 9.63 24.35
C ALA A 317 -34.83 11.10 23.95
N TYR A 318 -36.01 11.46 23.44
CA TYR A 318 -36.35 12.84 23.10
C TYR A 318 -36.42 13.76 24.33
N GLN A 319 -36.93 13.29 25.47
CA GLN A 319 -36.91 14.06 26.72
C GLN A 319 -35.47 14.44 27.14
N LEU A 320 -34.48 13.59 26.84
CA LEU A 320 -33.07 13.90 27.10
C LEU A 320 -32.50 14.99 26.17
N CYS A 321 -33.17 15.31 25.06
CA CYS A 321 -32.84 16.44 24.19
C CYS A 321 -33.19 17.80 24.83
N GLY A 322 -34.10 17.82 25.81
CA GLY A 322 -34.56 19.04 26.49
C GLY A 322 -35.56 19.82 25.65
N GLU A 323 -35.73 21.10 25.97
CA GLU A 323 -36.69 21.97 25.28
C GLU A 323 -36.21 22.36 23.87
N PRO A 324 -37.07 22.28 22.84
CA PRO A 324 -36.74 22.71 21.48
C PRO A 324 -36.22 24.15 21.43
N ARG A 325 -35.13 24.35 20.70
CA ARG A 325 -34.53 25.67 20.48
C ARG A 325 -34.44 25.99 18.99
N ASN A 326 -33.64 27.00 18.63
CA ASN A 326 -33.42 27.40 17.24
C ASN A 326 -32.96 26.19 16.40
N PRO A 327 -33.50 25.97 15.19
CA PRO A 327 -33.18 24.82 14.33
C PRO A 327 -31.67 24.61 14.07
N GLU A 328 -30.87 25.67 14.04
CA GLU A 328 -29.42 25.59 13.80
C GLU A 328 -28.58 25.36 15.06
N GLN A 329 -29.18 25.49 16.25
CA GLN A 329 -28.50 25.24 17.51
C GLN A 329 -28.30 23.75 17.78
N LEU A 330 -27.24 23.45 18.53
CA LEU A 330 -26.95 22.09 18.96
C LEU A 330 -27.93 21.64 20.05
N VAL A 331 -28.36 20.38 19.96
CA VAL A 331 -29.22 19.74 20.97
C VAL A 331 -28.44 19.51 22.26
N PHE A 332 -27.17 19.12 22.12
CA PHE A 332 -26.25 18.90 23.23
C PHE A 332 -25.13 19.94 23.22
N GLU A 333 -25.51 21.22 23.35
CA GLU A 333 -24.60 22.35 23.46
C GLU A 333 -23.57 22.13 24.60
N ASP A 334 -22.33 22.58 24.38
CA ASP A 334 -21.19 22.41 25.30
C ASP A 334 -20.78 20.96 25.62
N LEU A 335 -21.24 19.96 24.85
CA LEU A 335 -20.75 18.59 25.00
C LEU A 335 -19.24 18.54 24.63
N PRO A 336 -18.34 18.28 25.59
CA PRO A 336 -16.90 18.35 25.34
C PRO A 336 -16.43 17.18 24.47
N ASP A 337 -15.26 17.33 23.85
CA ASP A 337 -14.65 16.23 23.11
C ASP A 337 -14.40 14.99 24.00
N PRO A 338 -14.38 13.77 23.39
CA PRO A 338 -14.16 12.51 24.11
C PRO A 338 -12.97 12.51 25.08
N SER A 339 -11.92 13.26 24.75
CA SER A 339 -10.71 13.40 25.57
C SER A 339 -10.99 14.05 26.94
N TRP A 340 -11.94 15.00 27.01
CA TRP A 340 -12.26 15.79 28.21
C TRP A 340 -13.36 15.19 29.07
N ILE A 341 -14.15 14.26 28.53
CA ILE A 341 -15.26 13.63 29.26
C ILE A 341 -14.83 12.37 30.03
N SER A 342 -13.65 11.82 29.75
CA SER A 342 -13.19 10.55 30.33
C SER A 342 -13.13 10.57 31.87
N SER A 343 -12.49 11.60 32.46
CA SER A 343 -12.37 11.73 33.91
C SER A 343 -13.70 12.05 34.61
N PRO A 344 -14.52 13.03 34.15
CA PRO A 344 -15.86 13.25 34.71
C PRO A 344 -16.76 12.02 34.60
N LEU A 345 -16.76 11.33 33.46
CA LEU A 345 -17.54 10.11 33.26
C LEU A 345 -17.12 9.03 34.26
N LYS A 346 -15.82 8.77 34.41
CA LYS A 346 -15.31 7.77 35.36
C LYS A 346 -15.74 8.05 36.80
N ARG A 347 -15.76 9.32 37.22
CA ARG A 347 -16.26 9.71 38.55
C ARG A 347 -17.75 9.42 38.72
N TRP A 348 -18.55 9.78 37.73
CA TRP A 348 -20.00 9.53 37.74
C TRP A 348 -20.35 8.02 37.73
N ILE A 349 -19.64 7.22 36.93
CA ILE A 349 -19.80 5.76 36.93
C ILE A 349 -19.44 5.18 38.30
N LYS A 350 -18.34 5.65 38.91
CA LYS A 350 -17.90 5.18 40.23
C LYS A 350 -18.89 5.58 41.34
N SER A 351 -19.49 6.76 41.28
CA SER A 351 -20.50 7.18 42.28
C SER A 351 -21.79 6.36 42.22
N ALA A 352 -22.07 5.73 41.08
CA ALA A 352 -23.16 4.76 40.92
C ALA A 352 -22.80 3.34 41.42
N GLY A 353 -21.61 3.14 42.01
CA GLY A 353 -21.16 1.83 42.50
C GLY A 353 -20.63 0.89 41.41
N ILE A 354 -20.54 1.35 40.15
CA ILE A 354 -20.10 0.52 39.03
C ILE A 354 -18.56 0.51 38.99
N THR A 355 -17.98 -0.68 39.15
CA THR A 355 -16.52 -0.88 39.25
C THR A 355 -15.84 -1.11 37.90
N ARG A 356 -16.62 -1.47 36.87
CA ARG A 356 -16.12 -1.76 35.52
C ARG A 356 -15.73 -0.49 34.78
N ASN A 357 -14.81 -0.62 33.81
CA ASN A 357 -14.31 0.52 33.05
C ASN A 357 -15.29 0.91 31.92
N ILE A 358 -16.26 1.75 32.25
CA ILE A 358 -17.26 2.26 31.31
C ILE A 358 -16.76 3.54 30.66
N THR A 359 -16.54 3.49 29.34
CA THR A 359 -16.24 4.67 28.51
C THR A 359 -17.51 5.15 27.81
N PHE A 360 -17.51 6.34 27.21
CA PHE A 360 -18.70 6.84 26.52
C PHE A 360 -19.20 5.88 25.42
N HIS A 361 -18.30 5.19 24.73
CA HIS A 361 -18.68 4.24 23.69
C HIS A 361 -19.41 3.00 24.25
N CYS A 362 -19.25 2.70 25.54
CA CYS A 362 -19.97 1.62 26.21
C CYS A 362 -21.47 1.87 26.28
N PHE A 363 -21.96 3.12 26.26
CA PHE A 363 -23.40 3.39 26.19
C PHE A 363 -23.99 2.93 24.85
N ARG A 364 -23.29 3.16 23.74
CA ARG A 364 -23.66 2.59 22.44
C ARG A 364 -23.58 1.06 22.42
N HIS A 365 -22.59 0.46 23.08
CA HIS A 365 -22.55 -1.01 23.24
C HIS A 365 -23.74 -1.50 24.05
N THR A 366 -24.12 -0.77 25.09
CA THR A 366 -25.29 -1.05 25.92
C THR A 366 -26.56 -1.06 25.09
N TYR A 367 -26.80 -0.04 24.26
CA TYR A 367 -27.92 -0.04 23.32
C TYR A 367 -27.94 -1.30 22.45
N ALA A 368 -26.81 -1.61 21.78
CA ALA A 368 -26.72 -2.75 20.88
C ALA A 368 -27.00 -4.08 21.60
N THR A 369 -26.39 -4.27 22.77
CA THR A 369 -26.53 -5.47 23.58
C THR A 369 -27.96 -5.63 24.09
N LEU A 370 -28.56 -4.56 24.66
CA LEU A 370 -29.90 -4.61 25.21
C LEU A 370 -30.97 -4.82 24.12
N GLN A 371 -30.81 -4.21 22.93
CA GLN A 371 -31.73 -4.44 21.81
C GLN A 371 -31.70 -5.91 21.34
N LEU A 372 -30.51 -6.50 21.22
CA LEU A 372 -30.35 -7.92 20.87
C LEU A 372 -30.88 -8.83 21.97
N ALA A 373 -30.58 -8.52 23.23
CA ALA A 373 -31.11 -9.23 24.39
C ALA A 373 -32.64 -9.10 24.49
N GLY A 374 -33.22 -7.99 24.03
CA GLY A 374 -34.66 -7.76 23.88
C GLY A 374 -35.30 -8.58 22.75
N GLY A 375 -34.51 -9.16 21.85
CA GLY A 375 -34.99 -9.96 20.71
C GLY A 375 -35.10 -9.19 19.40
N THR A 376 -34.59 -7.96 19.33
CA THR A 376 -34.47 -7.23 18.07
C THR A 376 -33.53 -7.97 17.14
N ASP A 377 -33.89 -8.11 15.86
CA ASP A 377 -33.05 -8.80 14.90
C ASP A 377 -31.73 -8.04 14.66
N ILE A 378 -30.66 -8.80 14.40
CA ILE A 378 -29.32 -8.25 14.26
C ILE A 378 -29.18 -7.26 13.10
N TYR A 379 -29.99 -7.42 12.04
CA TYR A 379 -29.95 -6.53 10.88
C TYR A 379 -30.54 -5.16 11.23
N THR A 380 -31.69 -5.13 11.91
CA THR A 380 -32.30 -3.91 12.41
C THR A 380 -31.39 -3.20 13.41
N VAL A 381 -30.77 -3.93 14.36
CA VAL A 381 -29.76 -3.34 15.25
C VAL A 381 -28.57 -2.79 14.47
N SER A 382 -28.09 -3.50 13.45
CA SER A 382 -27.00 -3.03 12.57
C SER A 382 -27.35 -1.72 11.86
N LYS A 383 -28.59 -1.59 11.37
CA LYS A 383 -29.10 -0.39 10.71
C LYS A 383 -29.30 0.76 11.69
N MET A 384 -29.90 0.52 12.85
CA MET A 384 -30.01 1.53 13.92
C MET A 384 -28.65 1.97 14.46
N LEU A 385 -27.60 1.15 14.32
CA LEU A 385 -26.25 1.57 14.65
C LEU A 385 -25.56 2.31 13.48
N GLY A 386 -26.08 2.27 12.26
CA GLY A 386 -25.39 2.78 11.09
C GLY A 386 -24.09 2.04 10.81
N HIS A 387 -24.12 0.71 10.89
CA HIS A 387 -23.02 -0.14 10.48
C HIS A 387 -23.14 -0.47 8.98
N THR A 388 -22.05 -0.25 8.24
CA THR A 388 -21.98 -0.63 6.81
C THR A 388 -21.88 -2.15 6.62
N ASN A 389 -21.40 -2.88 7.63
CA ASN A 389 -21.27 -4.33 7.62
C ASN A 389 -21.80 -4.94 8.92
N VAL A 390 -22.73 -5.90 8.79
CA VAL A 390 -23.36 -6.64 9.89
C VAL A 390 -22.34 -7.37 10.76
N LYS A 391 -21.18 -7.76 10.22
CA LYS A 391 -20.06 -8.34 10.99
C LYS A 391 -19.64 -7.46 12.17
N THR A 392 -19.77 -6.14 12.04
CA THR A 392 -19.51 -5.20 13.13
C THR A 392 -20.52 -5.33 14.28
N THR A 393 -21.75 -5.74 13.99
CA THR A 393 -22.80 -6.00 15.00
C THR A 393 -22.69 -7.40 15.60
N GLN A 394 -22.12 -8.37 14.88
CA GLN A 394 -21.93 -9.74 15.38
C GLN A 394 -21.09 -9.81 16.66
N VAL A 395 -20.25 -8.81 16.92
CA VAL A 395 -19.48 -8.70 18.17
C VAL A 395 -20.36 -8.64 19.43
N TYR A 396 -21.65 -8.27 19.31
CA TYR A 396 -22.62 -8.26 20.41
C TYR A 396 -23.45 -9.55 20.49
N ALA A 397 -23.37 -10.43 19.50
CA ALA A 397 -24.22 -11.61 19.39
C ALA A 397 -23.96 -12.66 20.49
N LYS A 398 -22.81 -12.62 21.17
CA LYS A 398 -22.50 -13.50 22.30
C LYS A 398 -23.50 -13.37 23.45
N VAL A 399 -24.17 -12.22 23.59
CA VAL A 399 -25.19 -12.01 24.62
C VAL A 399 -26.51 -12.73 24.27
N VAL A 400 -26.71 -13.07 23.00
CA VAL A 400 -27.88 -13.85 22.54
C VAL A 400 -27.70 -15.35 22.83
N ASP A 401 -26.48 -15.82 23.13
CA ASP A 401 -26.24 -17.25 23.42
C ASP A 401 -26.99 -17.74 24.68
N GLU A 402 -27.28 -16.86 25.65
CA GLU A 402 -28.14 -17.19 26.80
C GLU A 402 -29.59 -17.47 26.38
N LYS A 403 -30.08 -16.84 25.30
CA LYS A 403 -31.40 -17.13 24.71
C LYS A 403 -31.43 -18.41 23.87
N LYS A 404 -30.28 -18.94 23.42
CA LYS A 404 -30.25 -20.22 22.67
C LYS A 404 -30.82 -21.35 23.51
N GLN A 405 -30.54 -21.38 24.82
CA GLN A 405 -31.09 -22.39 25.74
C GLN A 405 -32.63 -22.32 25.82
N LYS A 406 -33.22 -21.12 25.77
CA LYS A 406 -34.70 -20.95 25.72
C LYS A 406 -35.29 -21.31 24.35
N THR A 407 -34.51 -21.18 23.27
CA THR A 407 -34.97 -21.42 21.89
C THR A 407 -35.00 -22.92 21.53
N THR A 408 -34.23 -23.76 22.23
CA THR A 408 -34.25 -25.22 22.03
C THR A 408 -35.65 -25.83 22.22
N GLY A 409 -36.51 -25.19 23.02
CA GLY A 409 -37.91 -25.61 23.24
C GLY A 409 -38.94 -25.00 22.27
N THR A 410 -38.53 -24.21 21.28
CA THR A 410 -39.44 -23.55 20.32
C THR A 410 -40.06 -24.54 19.35
N ILE A 411 -39.30 -25.57 18.95
CA ILE A 411 -39.80 -26.66 18.11
C ILE A 411 -40.37 -27.74 19.04
N LYS A 412 -41.70 -27.75 19.21
CA LYS A 412 -42.41 -28.79 19.95
C LYS A 412 -43.02 -29.79 18.96
N LEU A 413 -42.43 -30.98 18.90
CA LEU A 413 -43.03 -32.11 18.20
C LEU A 413 -43.94 -32.87 19.18
N LYS A 414 -45.14 -33.26 18.75
CA LYS A 414 -45.93 -34.27 19.47
C LYS A 414 -45.26 -35.62 19.23
N ILE A 415 -44.27 -35.93 20.04
CA ILE A 415 -43.70 -37.28 20.10
C ILE A 415 -44.62 -38.06 21.04
N ASN A 416 -45.43 -38.97 20.51
CA ASN A 416 -46.11 -39.96 21.34
C ASN A 416 -45.03 -40.87 21.92
N PRO A 417 -44.81 -40.90 23.24
CA PRO A 417 -43.93 -41.88 23.85
C PRO A 417 -44.69 -43.22 23.90
N GLU A 418 -44.81 -43.89 22.75
CA GLU A 418 -45.17 -45.30 22.68
C GLU A 418 -43.99 -46.09 22.14
N LYS A 419 -43.12 -46.52 23.06
CA LYS A 419 -42.69 -47.91 23.26
C LYS A 419 -41.68 -48.01 24.41
#